data_AF-A0A7U9XDJ6-F1
#
_entry.id   AF-A0A7U9XDJ6-F1
#
_cell.length_a   1.000
_cell.length_b   1.000
_cell.length_c   1.000
_cell.angle_alpha   90.00
_cell.angle_beta   90.00
_cell.angle_gamma   90.00
#
_symmetry.space_group_name_H-M   'P 1'
#
loop_
_entity.id
_entity.type
_entity.pdbx_description
1 polymer ?
#
loop_
_entity_poly.entity_id
_entity_poly.type
_entity_poly.pdbx_seq_one_letter_code
_entity_poly.pdbx_strand_id
1 'polypeptide(L)'
;MPFIMSFSYDSRPIQTLLNQIRNINKRDGIDLQPEFQRGYIWSSDFKDKLLYSIIKSYPIGNVSLRVRTEKNDKGAMFEVVDGQQRLTTIYKFIENEYIIQSDVSRSIIEYIIEYIGEESDNRLLKLKKKLHNKGKILLGFKQLPQVIQDNILAYNISITNITNASDEEITEYFRYLQNQERLRAGEIINSVPDTELDKYLKMINNIDLLLDKLSFRNKRKQFDRVFYSILGLIDGQIGFGITDKEVMRFVSECNELSEETITKTLYCIDVLNSIVDNDSIPIRYMSCNARAMKFFLLLIVLKFVDFMENCKDKLKALDAINTKLSAFSSAKADSVKGAFHGYSDAVVEEYRLLALISKGGHSFKRVENRMKILAYYVNNFNNKIQPSGIKPV
;
A
#
# COMPACT_ATOMS: atom_id res chain seq x y z
N MET A 1 -31.37 -24.82 -14.24
CA MET A 1 -31.59 -23.45 -13.71
C MET A 1 -30.24 -22.78 -13.61
N PRO A 2 -30.09 -21.50 -14.00
CA PRO A 2 -28.87 -20.79 -13.67
C PRO A 2 -28.74 -20.80 -12.13
N PHE A 3 -27.59 -21.24 -11.64
CA PHE A 3 -27.30 -21.26 -10.21
C PHE A 3 -27.15 -19.82 -9.74
N ILE A 4 -28.16 -19.29 -9.07
CA ILE A 4 -28.12 -17.92 -8.53
C ILE A 4 -27.27 -17.93 -7.27
N MET A 5 -26.28 -17.03 -7.22
CA MET A 5 -25.46 -16.75 -6.02
C MET A 5 -26.37 -16.53 -4.81
N SER A 6 -26.12 -17.28 -3.73
CA SER A 6 -26.95 -17.22 -2.53
C SER A 6 -26.11 -17.10 -1.27
N PHE A 7 -26.69 -16.43 -0.26
CA PHE A 7 -26.05 -16.13 1.01
C PHE A 7 -26.78 -16.84 2.14
N SER A 8 -26.04 -17.48 3.03
CA SER A 8 -26.55 -18.00 4.30
C SER A 8 -25.66 -17.55 5.45
N TYR A 9 -26.23 -17.49 6.66
CA TYR A 9 -25.56 -16.95 7.83
C TYR A 9 -25.53 -18.00 8.93
N ASP A 10 -24.35 -18.23 9.50
CA ASP A 10 -24.15 -19.08 10.67
C ASP A 10 -23.13 -18.45 11.63
N SER A 11 -22.82 -19.17 12.71
CA SER A 11 -21.77 -18.76 13.64
C SER A 11 -20.98 -20.00 14.04
N ARG A 12 -19.65 -19.91 14.05
CA ARG A 12 -18.78 -21.05 14.33
C ARG A 12 -17.77 -20.73 15.42
N PRO A 13 -17.52 -21.65 16.36
CA PRO A 13 -16.43 -21.48 17.33
C PRO A 13 -15.09 -21.34 16.63
N ILE A 14 -14.19 -20.52 17.19
CA ILE A 14 -12.81 -20.39 16.72
C ILE A 14 -12.16 -21.78 16.59
N GLN A 15 -12.36 -22.66 17.57
CA GLN A 15 -11.82 -24.02 17.53
C GLN A 15 -12.19 -24.80 16.26
N THR A 16 -13.44 -24.69 15.82
CA THR A 16 -13.93 -25.35 14.60
C THR A 16 -13.25 -24.78 13.36
N LEU A 17 -13.22 -23.45 13.23
CA LEU A 17 -12.60 -22.77 12.10
C LEU A 17 -11.10 -23.10 11.99
N LEU A 18 -10.39 -23.14 13.11
CA LEU A 18 -8.97 -23.51 13.11
C LEU A 18 -8.75 -24.96 12.67
N ASN A 19 -9.60 -25.89 13.11
CA ASN A 19 -9.51 -27.28 12.66
C ASN A 19 -9.76 -27.40 11.16
N GLN A 20 -10.69 -26.62 10.60
CA GLN A 20 -10.96 -26.55 9.16
C GLN A 20 -9.79 -25.97 8.37
N ILE A 21 -9.13 -24.94 8.91
CA ILE A 21 -7.92 -24.33 8.32
C ILE A 21 -6.74 -25.32 8.35
N ARG A 22 -6.49 -25.97 9.50
CA ARG A 22 -5.41 -26.97 9.64
C ARG A 22 -5.60 -28.14 8.67
N ASN A 23 -6.85 -28.52 8.41
CA ASN A 23 -7.21 -29.68 7.60
C ASN A 23 -7.75 -29.28 6.22
N ILE A 24 -7.06 -28.35 5.54
CA ILE A 24 -7.47 -27.77 4.25
C ILE A 24 -7.89 -28.81 3.18
N ASN A 25 -7.24 -29.98 3.16
CA ASN A 25 -7.52 -31.04 2.17
C ASN A 25 -8.75 -31.91 2.50
N LYS A 26 -9.38 -31.72 3.66
CA LYS A 26 -10.57 -32.49 4.08
C LYS A 26 -11.85 -31.89 3.50
N ARG A 27 -12.96 -32.59 3.70
CA ARG A 27 -14.27 -32.25 3.10
C ARG A 27 -14.74 -30.84 3.47
N ASP A 28 -14.36 -30.35 4.63
CA ASP A 28 -14.73 -29.04 5.16
C ASP A 28 -13.53 -28.10 5.34
N GLY A 29 -12.44 -28.36 4.62
CA GLY A 29 -11.23 -27.56 4.70
C GLY A 29 -11.42 -26.14 4.16
N ILE A 30 -10.80 -25.17 4.84
CA ILE A 30 -10.84 -23.74 4.50
C ILE A 30 -9.48 -23.30 3.93
N ASP A 31 -9.49 -22.73 2.73
CA ASP A 31 -8.36 -21.98 2.19
C ASP A 31 -8.41 -20.52 2.67
N LEU A 32 -7.45 -20.16 3.53
CA LEU A 32 -7.28 -18.79 4.02
C LEU A 32 -6.78 -17.82 2.95
N GLN A 33 -6.08 -18.30 1.91
CA GLN A 33 -5.40 -17.45 0.95
C GLN A 33 -5.66 -17.93 -0.49
N PRO A 34 -6.92 -17.95 -0.94
CA PRO A 34 -7.24 -18.18 -2.35
C PRO A 34 -6.57 -17.11 -3.23
N GLU A 35 -6.45 -17.36 -4.54
CA GLU A 35 -5.60 -16.58 -5.45
C GLU A 35 -5.96 -15.09 -5.51
N PHE A 36 -7.24 -14.74 -5.35
CA PHE A 36 -7.73 -13.36 -5.35
C PHE A 36 -7.42 -12.60 -4.03
N GLN A 37 -6.97 -13.28 -2.97
CA GLN A 37 -6.66 -12.66 -1.68
C GLN A 37 -5.24 -12.11 -1.64
N ARG A 38 -5.08 -10.97 -0.96
CA ARG A 38 -3.76 -10.39 -0.67
C ARG A 38 -2.98 -11.21 0.36
N GLY A 39 -1.69 -10.91 0.49
CA GLY A 39 -0.88 -11.46 1.58
C GLY A 39 -1.32 -10.98 2.97
N TYR A 40 -0.72 -11.55 4.01
CA TYR A 40 -0.94 -11.15 5.40
C TYR A 40 -0.25 -9.81 5.73
N ILE A 41 -1.01 -8.70 5.76
CA ILE A 41 -0.46 -7.33 5.82
C ILE A 41 -0.90 -6.49 7.03
N TRP A 42 -1.74 -7.00 7.92
CA TRP A 42 -2.10 -6.28 9.14
C TRP A 42 -0.86 -5.86 9.95
N SER A 43 -0.88 -4.63 10.50
CA SER A 43 0.14 -4.19 11.46
C SER A 43 -0.04 -4.91 12.79
N SER A 44 0.99 -4.90 13.65
CA SER A 44 0.88 -5.44 15.01
C SER A 44 -0.25 -4.81 15.81
N ASP A 45 -0.46 -3.49 15.69
CA ASP A 45 -1.53 -2.78 16.38
C ASP A 45 -2.94 -3.34 16.08
N PHE A 46 -3.25 -3.62 14.81
CA PHE A 46 -4.54 -4.22 14.44
C PHE A 46 -4.70 -5.64 14.97
N LYS A 47 -3.61 -6.43 14.93
CA LYS A 47 -3.60 -7.80 15.44
C LYS A 47 -3.84 -7.83 16.94
N ASP A 48 -3.11 -6.99 17.67
CA ASP A 48 -3.19 -6.89 19.13
C ASP A 48 -4.59 -6.45 19.56
N LYS A 49 -5.19 -5.46 18.88
CA LYS A 49 -6.57 -5.02 19.14
C LYS A 49 -7.62 -6.08 18.85
N LEU A 50 -7.47 -6.84 17.76
CA LEU A 50 -8.38 -7.97 17.48
C LEU A 50 -8.34 -9.00 18.62
N LEU A 51 -7.14 -9.41 19.02
CA LEU A 51 -6.97 -10.40 20.08
C LEU A 51 -7.49 -9.88 21.43
N TYR A 52 -7.28 -8.59 21.72
CA TYR A 52 -7.88 -7.93 22.88
C TYR A 52 -9.41 -8.01 22.86
N SER A 53 -10.05 -7.70 21.73
CA SER A 53 -11.51 -7.80 21.58
C SER A 53 -12.02 -9.22 21.83
N ILE A 54 -11.35 -10.23 21.29
CA ILE A 54 -11.73 -11.64 21.50
C ILE A 54 -11.60 -12.04 22.97
N ILE A 55 -10.50 -11.66 23.63
CA ILE A 55 -10.29 -11.95 25.05
C ILE A 55 -11.35 -11.27 25.94
N LYS A 56 -11.77 -10.05 25.57
CA LYS A 56 -12.86 -9.30 26.22
C LYS A 56 -14.26 -9.79 25.85
N SER A 57 -14.38 -10.79 24.97
CA SER A 57 -15.65 -11.24 24.40
C SER A 57 -16.43 -10.14 23.68
N TYR A 58 -15.74 -9.12 23.16
CA TYR A 58 -16.37 -8.10 22.33
C TYR A 58 -16.73 -8.67 20.94
N PRO A 59 -17.84 -8.23 20.33
CA PRO A 59 -18.17 -8.60 18.97
C PRO A 59 -17.07 -8.18 17.99
N ILE A 60 -16.67 -9.10 17.11
CA ILE A 60 -15.79 -8.81 15.97
C ILE A 60 -16.59 -8.88 14.67
N GLY A 61 -16.08 -8.26 13.61
CA GLY A 61 -16.75 -8.30 12.32
C GLY A 61 -16.85 -9.71 11.72
N ASN A 62 -17.83 -9.88 10.85
CA ASN A 62 -18.19 -11.11 10.13
C ASN A 62 -17.06 -11.70 9.26
N VAL A 63 -17.08 -12.99 8.98
CA VAL A 63 -16.19 -13.67 8.02
C VAL A 63 -17.02 -14.22 6.87
N SER A 64 -16.64 -13.94 5.62
CA SER A 64 -17.33 -14.48 4.45
C SER A 64 -16.57 -15.67 3.88
N LEU A 65 -17.25 -16.80 3.70
CA LEU A 65 -16.71 -18.02 3.11
C LEU A 65 -17.46 -18.34 1.82
N ARG A 66 -16.74 -18.54 0.73
CA ARG A 66 -17.30 -19.17 -0.46
C ARG A 66 -17.31 -20.69 -0.27
N VAL A 67 -18.45 -21.31 -0.52
CA VAL A 67 -18.62 -22.76 -0.57
C VAL A 67 -18.58 -23.20 -2.02
N ARG A 68 -17.54 -23.94 -2.40
CA ARG A 68 -17.39 -24.46 -3.77
C ARG A 68 -18.13 -25.78 -3.94
N THR A 69 -18.54 -26.05 -5.17
CA THR A 69 -19.06 -27.38 -5.59
C THR A 69 -17.93 -28.39 -5.79
N GLU A 70 -16.76 -27.90 -6.19
CA GLU A 70 -15.54 -28.67 -6.42
C GLU A 70 -14.38 -28.07 -5.62
N LYS A 71 -13.43 -28.93 -5.24
CA LYS A 71 -12.24 -28.50 -4.50
C LYS A 71 -11.41 -27.55 -5.35
N ASN A 72 -10.84 -26.53 -4.71
CA ASN A 72 -9.85 -25.68 -5.36
C ASN A 72 -8.48 -26.39 -5.48
N ASP A 73 -7.50 -25.72 -6.06
CA ASP A 73 -6.15 -26.26 -6.30
C ASP A 73 -5.42 -26.71 -5.03
N LYS A 74 -5.82 -26.20 -3.86
CA LYS A 74 -5.31 -26.60 -2.54
C LYS A 74 -6.16 -27.65 -1.84
N GLY A 75 -7.11 -28.25 -2.55
CA GLY A 75 -7.98 -29.31 -2.03
C GLY A 75 -9.11 -28.83 -1.10
N ALA A 76 -9.35 -27.52 -1.01
CA ALA A 76 -10.33 -26.92 -0.10
C ALA A 76 -11.71 -26.80 -0.73
N MET A 77 -12.77 -27.03 0.06
CA MET A 77 -14.16 -26.79 -0.35
C MET A 77 -14.64 -25.38 0.04
N PHE A 78 -13.93 -24.72 0.95
CA PHE A 78 -14.26 -23.38 1.42
C PHE A 78 -13.10 -22.42 1.13
N GLU A 79 -13.42 -21.24 0.62
CA GLU A 79 -12.45 -20.17 0.37
C GLU A 79 -12.82 -18.93 1.17
N VAL A 80 -11.85 -18.31 1.85
CA VAL A 80 -12.11 -17.06 2.56
C VAL A 80 -12.23 -15.90 1.58
N VAL A 81 -13.42 -15.29 1.55
CA VAL A 81 -13.72 -14.09 0.77
C VAL A 81 -13.50 -12.83 1.61
N ASP A 82 -13.89 -12.85 2.88
CA ASP A 82 -13.58 -11.77 3.83
C ASP A 82 -13.12 -12.30 5.18
N GLY A 83 -12.26 -11.56 5.86
CA GLY A 83 -11.77 -11.90 7.20
C GLY A 83 -10.51 -12.75 7.23
N GLN A 84 -9.82 -12.91 6.10
CA GLN A 84 -8.51 -13.56 6.01
C GLN A 84 -7.55 -13.08 7.10
N GLN A 85 -7.40 -11.76 7.26
CA GLN A 85 -6.43 -11.18 8.19
C GLN A 85 -6.81 -11.47 9.65
N ARG A 86 -8.11 -11.51 9.96
CA ARG A 86 -8.63 -11.90 11.28
C ARG A 86 -8.30 -13.36 11.57
N LEU A 87 -8.75 -14.27 10.70
CA LEU A 87 -8.54 -15.71 10.88
C LEU A 87 -7.06 -16.07 10.94
N THR A 88 -6.23 -15.47 10.08
CA THR A 88 -4.77 -15.69 10.10
C THR A 88 -4.14 -15.21 11.41
N THR A 89 -4.58 -14.07 11.94
CA THR A 89 -4.07 -13.56 13.23
C THR A 89 -4.45 -14.46 14.39
N ILE A 90 -5.72 -14.89 14.44
CA ILE A 90 -6.24 -15.81 15.45
C ILE A 90 -5.49 -17.14 15.39
N TYR A 91 -5.35 -17.71 14.19
CA TYR A 91 -4.61 -18.94 13.95
C TYR A 91 -3.18 -18.84 14.46
N LYS A 92 -2.43 -17.82 14.03
CA LYS A 92 -1.04 -17.62 14.46
C LYS A 92 -0.90 -17.39 15.95
N PHE A 93 -1.85 -16.71 16.59
CA PHE A 93 -1.82 -16.53 18.03
C PHE A 93 -1.99 -17.85 18.78
N ILE A 94 -2.95 -18.69 18.37
CA ILE A 94 -3.25 -19.97 19.00
C ILE A 94 -2.15 -21.01 18.75
N GLU A 95 -1.54 -21.01 17.56
CA GLU A 95 -0.31 -21.78 17.28
C GLU A 95 0.93 -21.24 18.02
N ASN A 96 0.79 -20.12 18.72
CA ASN A 96 1.87 -19.44 19.42
C ASN A 96 3.00 -18.96 18.47
N GLU A 97 2.66 -18.73 17.20
CA GLU A 97 3.49 -18.07 16.17
C GLU A 97 3.39 -16.53 16.22
N TYR A 98 2.31 -16.01 16.81
CA TYR A 98 2.13 -14.59 17.10
C TYR A 98 2.12 -14.35 18.61
N ILE A 99 2.85 -13.32 19.03
CA ILE A 99 2.95 -12.90 20.43
C ILE A 99 2.48 -11.46 20.51
N ILE A 100 1.52 -11.18 21.41
CA ILE A 100 1.03 -9.82 21.66
C ILE A 100 2.15 -9.03 22.34
N GLN A 101 2.31 -7.77 21.95
CA GLN A 101 3.39 -6.92 22.44
C GLN A 101 2.84 -5.61 23.04
N SER A 102 3.74 -4.87 23.70
CA SER A 102 3.51 -3.49 24.13
C SER A 102 2.35 -3.31 25.12
N ASP A 103 1.72 -2.14 25.11
CA ASP A 103 0.70 -1.71 26.07
C ASP A 103 -0.56 -2.59 26.07
N VAL A 104 -0.93 -3.17 24.93
CA VAL A 104 -2.09 -4.07 24.84
C VAL A 104 -1.90 -5.31 25.72
N SER A 105 -0.67 -5.84 25.83
CA SER A 105 -0.40 -6.99 26.71
C SER A 105 -0.64 -6.67 28.18
N ARG A 106 -0.37 -5.44 28.63
CA ARG A 106 -0.67 -5.01 30.00
C ARG A 106 -2.17 -4.98 30.25
N SER A 107 -2.92 -4.30 29.37
CA SER A 107 -4.38 -4.21 29.49
C SER A 107 -5.06 -5.58 29.46
N ILE A 108 -4.54 -6.52 28.68
CA ILE A 108 -5.03 -7.91 28.68
C ILE A 108 -4.80 -8.57 30.04
N ILE A 109 -3.58 -8.47 30.58
CA ILE A 109 -3.23 -9.10 31.86
C ILE A 109 -4.07 -8.52 32.99
N GLU A 110 -4.22 -7.20 33.03
CA GLU A 110 -5.07 -6.50 34.01
C GLU A 110 -6.50 -7.01 33.95
N TYR A 111 -7.09 -7.08 32.74
CA TYR A 111 -8.43 -7.62 32.56
C TYR A 111 -8.53 -9.09 33.00
N ILE A 112 -7.56 -9.94 32.66
CA ILE A 112 -7.58 -11.36 33.05
C ILE A 112 -7.52 -11.50 34.57
N ILE A 113 -6.72 -10.68 35.25
CA ILE A 113 -6.63 -10.68 36.71
C ILE A 113 -7.97 -10.27 37.34
N GLU A 114 -8.61 -9.23 36.82
CA GLU A 114 -9.92 -8.77 37.26
C GLU A 114 -11.01 -9.82 36.99
N TYR A 115 -11.00 -10.43 35.81
CA TYR A 115 -12.00 -11.40 35.38
C TYR A 115 -11.93 -12.72 36.13
N ILE A 116 -10.73 -13.24 36.41
CA ILE A 116 -10.55 -14.53 37.09
C ILE A 116 -10.56 -14.38 38.62
N GLY A 117 -10.10 -13.26 39.17
CA GLY A 117 -10.06 -13.02 40.62
C GLY A 117 -8.94 -13.81 41.34
N GLU A 118 -9.30 -14.48 42.45
CA GLU A 118 -8.38 -15.22 43.33
C GLU A 118 -8.34 -16.73 43.07
N GLU A 119 -8.31 -17.14 41.80
CA GLU A 119 -8.09 -18.56 41.48
C GLU A 119 -6.62 -18.99 41.59
N SER A 120 -6.42 -20.25 41.98
CA SER A 120 -5.13 -20.94 42.08
C SER A 120 -4.58 -21.39 40.71
N ASP A 121 -4.67 -20.57 39.66
CA ASP A 121 -4.00 -20.87 38.39
C ASP A 121 -2.54 -20.40 38.44
N ASN A 122 -1.60 -21.36 38.31
CA ASN A 122 -0.17 -21.09 38.24
C ASN A 122 0.22 -20.13 37.10
N ARG A 123 -0.53 -20.12 35.99
CA ARG A 123 -0.35 -19.17 34.88
C ARG A 123 -0.79 -17.76 35.29
N LEU A 124 -1.90 -17.63 36.01
CA LEU A 124 -2.37 -16.34 36.54
C LEU A 124 -1.33 -15.71 37.49
N LEU A 125 -0.73 -16.51 38.38
CA LEU A 125 0.35 -16.06 39.26
C LEU A 125 1.58 -15.56 38.47
N LYS A 126 1.94 -16.23 37.37
CA LYS A 126 3.02 -15.79 36.48
C LYS A 126 2.68 -14.48 35.76
N LEU A 127 1.42 -14.30 35.35
CA LEU A 127 0.96 -13.04 34.73
C LEU A 127 0.98 -11.88 35.73
N LYS A 128 0.51 -12.09 36.98
CA LYS A 128 0.61 -11.10 38.07
C LYS A 128 2.07 -10.63 38.26
N LYS A 129 3.02 -11.56 38.33
CA LYS A 129 4.46 -11.24 38.44
C LYS A 129 4.98 -10.45 37.23
N LYS A 130 4.56 -10.80 36.00
CA LYS A 130 4.98 -10.08 34.79
C LYS A 130 4.51 -8.63 34.76
N LEU A 131 3.34 -8.32 35.33
CA LEU A 131 2.78 -6.97 35.32
C LEU A 131 3.65 -5.95 36.08
N HIS A 132 4.35 -6.39 37.13
CA HIS A 132 5.27 -5.55 37.89
C HIS A 132 6.59 -5.21 37.16
N ASN A 133 6.87 -5.84 36.02
CA ASN A 133 8.08 -5.57 35.25
C ASN A 133 7.92 -4.30 34.39
N LYS A 134 8.85 -3.34 34.52
CA LYS A 134 8.87 -2.10 33.74
C LYS A 134 9.18 -2.27 32.24
N GLY A 135 9.60 -3.46 31.82
CA GLY A 135 9.97 -3.77 30.44
C GLY A 135 8.79 -4.04 29.50
N LYS A 136 9.10 -4.37 28.23
CA LYS A 136 8.12 -4.86 27.27
C LYS A 136 7.56 -6.20 27.73
N ILE A 137 6.24 -6.30 27.81
CA ILE A 137 5.56 -7.55 28.15
C ILE A 137 5.21 -8.27 26.85
N LEU A 138 5.54 -9.55 26.83
CA LEU A 138 5.21 -10.48 25.75
C LEU A 138 4.17 -11.46 26.27
N LEU A 139 3.08 -11.61 25.52
CA LEU A 139 1.95 -12.46 25.86
C LEU A 139 1.61 -13.40 24.71
N GLY A 140 1.87 -14.70 24.91
CA GLY A 140 1.49 -15.77 23.99
C GLY A 140 0.28 -16.55 24.49
N PHE A 141 -0.44 -17.22 23.58
CA PHE A 141 -1.65 -17.98 23.92
C PHE A 141 -1.42 -19.02 25.02
N LYS A 142 -0.31 -19.78 24.95
CA LYS A 142 0.04 -20.81 25.95
C LYS A 142 0.31 -20.26 27.35
N GLN A 143 0.53 -18.95 27.48
CA GLN A 143 0.76 -18.28 28.77
C GLN A 143 -0.55 -17.85 29.45
N LEU A 144 -1.68 -17.90 28.74
CA LEU A 144 -2.98 -17.54 29.28
C LEU A 144 -3.49 -18.62 30.24
N PRO A 145 -4.23 -18.26 31.30
CA PRO A 145 -4.97 -19.21 32.14
C PRO A 145 -5.86 -20.12 31.31
N GLN A 146 -6.11 -21.34 31.79
CA GLN A 146 -6.83 -22.34 31.00
C GLN A 146 -8.23 -21.86 30.61
N VAL A 147 -8.95 -21.25 31.55
CA VAL A 147 -10.28 -20.66 31.33
C VAL A 147 -10.28 -19.63 30.19
N ILE A 148 -9.24 -18.80 30.07
CA ILE A 148 -9.14 -17.80 29.00
C ILE A 148 -8.86 -18.47 27.65
N GLN A 149 -8.05 -19.52 27.62
CA GLN A 149 -7.81 -20.30 26.40
C GLN A 149 -9.12 -20.93 25.92
N ASP A 150 -9.87 -21.55 26.83
CA ASP A 150 -11.14 -22.19 26.53
C ASP A 150 -12.17 -21.17 26.04
N ASN A 151 -12.24 -19.98 26.67
CA ASN A 151 -13.10 -18.88 26.25
C ASN A 151 -12.77 -18.39 24.83
N ILE A 152 -11.49 -18.24 24.50
CA ILE A 152 -11.06 -17.86 23.14
C ILE A 152 -11.47 -18.94 22.14
N LEU A 153 -11.24 -20.21 22.45
CA LEU A 153 -11.57 -21.33 21.54
C LEU A 153 -13.08 -21.49 21.32
N ALA A 154 -13.88 -21.20 22.35
CA ALA A 154 -15.34 -21.22 22.32
C ALA A 154 -15.97 -19.96 21.71
N TYR A 155 -15.19 -18.90 21.49
CA TYR A 155 -15.69 -17.65 20.89
C TYR A 155 -16.29 -17.94 19.51
N ASN A 156 -17.57 -17.56 19.32
CA ASN A 156 -18.27 -17.76 18.06
C ASN A 156 -18.02 -16.57 17.12
N ILE A 157 -17.49 -16.86 15.93
CA ILE A 157 -17.36 -15.90 14.85
C ILE A 157 -18.59 -15.99 13.96
N SER A 158 -19.23 -14.86 13.66
CA SER A 158 -20.28 -14.78 12.64
C SER A 158 -19.70 -15.09 11.27
N ILE A 159 -20.37 -15.97 10.52
CA ILE A 159 -19.98 -16.42 9.21
C ILE A 159 -21.10 -16.13 8.21
N THR A 160 -20.74 -15.63 7.03
CA THR A 160 -21.59 -15.61 5.84
C THR A 160 -21.08 -16.62 4.83
N ASN A 161 -21.86 -17.66 4.53
CA ASN A 161 -21.54 -18.60 3.48
C ASN A 161 -22.14 -18.12 2.16
N ILE A 162 -21.33 -18.19 1.11
CA ILE A 162 -21.70 -17.83 -0.25
C ILE A 162 -21.69 -19.11 -1.07
N THR A 163 -22.84 -19.52 -1.58
CA THR A 163 -22.96 -20.73 -2.40
C THR A 163 -23.38 -20.35 -3.82
N ASN A 164 -23.21 -21.28 -4.78
CA ASN A 164 -23.64 -21.09 -6.16
C ASN A 164 -23.02 -19.86 -6.84
N ALA A 165 -21.76 -19.55 -6.53
CA ALA A 165 -21.08 -18.36 -7.02
C ALA A 165 -19.91 -18.72 -7.95
N SER A 166 -19.86 -18.07 -9.12
CA SER A 166 -18.73 -18.16 -10.05
C SER A 166 -17.50 -17.42 -9.51
N ASP A 167 -16.33 -17.64 -10.13
CA ASP A 167 -15.11 -16.91 -9.76
C ASP A 167 -15.25 -15.41 -10.04
N GLU A 168 -15.95 -15.03 -11.12
CA GLU A 168 -16.25 -13.65 -11.49
C GLU A 168 -17.18 -12.97 -10.47
N GLU A 169 -18.27 -13.63 -10.07
CA GLU A 169 -19.22 -13.10 -9.08
C GLU A 169 -18.57 -12.91 -7.71
N ILE A 170 -17.70 -13.84 -7.29
CA ILE A 170 -16.95 -13.72 -6.03
C ILE A 170 -15.95 -12.58 -6.10
N THR A 171 -15.29 -12.40 -7.24
CA THR A 171 -14.37 -11.29 -7.47
C THR A 171 -15.11 -9.96 -7.41
N GLU A 172 -16.28 -9.86 -8.04
CA GLU A 172 -17.15 -8.68 -7.97
C GLU A 172 -17.64 -8.39 -6.55
N TYR A 173 -18.18 -9.40 -5.86
CA TYR A 173 -18.63 -9.27 -4.48
C TYR A 173 -17.49 -8.85 -3.54
N PHE A 174 -16.30 -9.43 -3.72
CA PHE A 174 -15.11 -9.04 -2.96
C PHE A 174 -14.77 -7.56 -3.17
N ARG A 175 -14.87 -7.05 -4.42
CA ARG A 175 -14.70 -5.61 -4.71
C ARG A 175 -15.72 -4.76 -3.95
N TYR A 176 -17.00 -5.12 -3.98
CA TYR A 176 -18.05 -4.36 -3.27
C TYR A 176 -17.86 -4.36 -1.75
N LEU A 177 -17.48 -5.50 -1.17
CA LEU A 177 -17.25 -5.62 0.26
C LEU A 177 -16.04 -4.77 0.70
N GLN A 178 -14.96 -4.76 -0.09
CA GLN A 178 -13.82 -3.89 0.16
C GLN A 178 -14.14 -2.39 -0.05
N ASN A 179 -15.09 -2.05 -0.92
CA ASN A 179 -15.52 -0.66 -1.10
C ASN A 179 -16.26 -0.09 0.12
N GLN A 180 -16.86 -0.95 0.97
CA GLN A 180 -17.47 -0.54 2.24
C GLN A 180 -16.42 -0.32 3.35
N GLU A 181 -15.27 -1.01 3.30
CA GLU A 181 -14.14 -0.84 4.23
C GLU A 181 -12.95 -0.17 3.52
N ARG A 182 -12.91 1.17 3.48
CA ARG A 182 -11.83 2.04 2.91
C ARG A 182 -10.63 1.29 2.30
N LEU A 183 -10.72 0.96 1.02
CA LEU A 183 -9.58 0.49 0.24
C LEU A 183 -8.42 1.50 0.29
N ARG A 184 -7.19 0.99 0.42
CA ARG A 184 -5.98 1.79 0.16
C ARG A 184 -5.54 1.56 -1.27
N ALA A 185 -5.81 2.52 -2.15
CA ALA A 185 -4.97 2.90 -3.30
C ALA A 185 -4.38 1.77 -4.17
N GLY A 186 -3.31 1.11 -3.71
CA GLY A 186 -2.65 0.00 -4.41
C GLY A 186 -3.45 -1.30 -4.43
N GLU A 187 -4.41 -1.45 -3.53
CA GLU A 187 -5.37 -2.55 -3.50
C GLU A 187 -6.42 -2.38 -4.58
N ILE A 188 -6.76 -1.14 -4.91
CA ILE A 188 -7.69 -0.82 -5.99
C ILE A 188 -7.04 -1.19 -7.33
N ILE A 189 -5.76 -0.82 -7.59
CA ILE A 189 -5.10 -1.06 -8.89
C ILE A 189 -4.99 -2.55 -9.24
N ASN A 190 -4.80 -3.43 -8.26
CA ASN A 190 -4.78 -4.87 -8.53
C ASN A 190 -6.17 -5.48 -8.77
N SER A 191 -7.22 -4.77 -8.37
CA SER A 191 -8.59 -5.25 -8.43
C SER A 191 -9.39 -4.68 -9.60
N VAL A 192 -8.90 -3.63 -10.28
CA VAL A 192 -9.55 -3.11 -11.49
C VAL A 192 -9.21 -4.06 -12.65
N PRO A 193 -10.19 -4.69 -13.32
CA PRO A 193 -9.93 -5.49 -14.51
C PRO A 193 -9.45 -4.56 -15.64
N ASP A 194 -8.55 -5.06 -16.49
CA ASP A 194 -7.88 -4.38 -17.61
C ASP A 194 -8.52 -3.03 -18.00
N THR A 195 -7.95 -1.96 -17.43
CA THR A 195 -8.39 -0.59 -17.71
C THR A 195 -7.91 -0.17 -19.08
N GLU A 196 -8.62 0.78 -19.70
CA GLU A 196 -8.16 1.40 -20.95
C GLU A 196 -6.81 2.10 -20.81
N LEU A 197 -6.34 2.33 -19.57
CA LEU A 197 -5.03 2.90 -19.28
C LEU A 197 -3.92 1.85 -19.12
N ASP A 198 -4.25 0.59 -18.78
CA ASP A 198 -3.26 -0.48 -18.57
C ASP A 198 -2.48 -0.80 -19.84
N LYS A 199 -3.07 -0.57 -21.02
CA LYS A 199 -2.37 -0.72 -22.31
C LYS A 199 -1.11 0.12 -22.38
N TYR A 200 -1.10 1.33 -21.79
CA TYR A 200 0.08 2.21 -21.79
C TYR A 200 1.18 1.71 -20.85
N LEU A 201 0.84 1.16 -19.68
CA LEU A 201 1.84 0.55 -18.79
C LEU A 201 2.47 -0.69 -19.43
N LYS A 202 1.68 -1.52 -20.12
CA LYS A 202 2.15 -2.73 -20.82
C LYS A 202 3.12 -2.41 -21.99
N MET A 203 3.14 -1.18 -22.50
CA MET A 203 4.09 -0.75 -23.53
C MET A 203 5.49 -0.41 -23.00
N ILE A 204 5.69 -0.41 -21.67
CA ILE A 204 7.03 -0.25 -21.07
C ILE A 204 7.74 -1.61 -21.09
N ASN A 205 8.83 -1.73 -21.86
CA ASN A 205 9.51 -2.99 -22.20
C ASN A 205 9.87 -3.84 -20.97
N ASN A 206 10.42 -3.21 -19.92
CA ASN A 206 10.78 -3.87 -18.68
C ASN A 206 10.69 -2.88 -17.51
N ILE A 207 9.50 -2.82 -16.91
CA ILE A 207 9.22 -1.93 -15.78
C ILE A 207 10.14 -2.21 -14.58
N ASP A 208 10.45 -3.47 -14.28
CA ASP A 208 11.29 -3.79 -13.12
C ASP A 208 12.71 -3.28 -13.31
N LEU A 209 13.29 -3.47 -14.51
CA LEU A 209 14.61 -2.93 -14.86
C LEU A 209 14.63 -1.40 -14.84
N LEU A 210 13.59 -0.74 -15.37
CA LEU A 210 13.44 0.71 -15.27
C LEU A 210 13.50 1.18 -13.82
N LEU A 211 12.69 0.56 -12.95
CA LEU A 211 12.58 0.95 -11.55
C LEU A 211 13.85 0.63 -10.77
N ASP A 212 14.58 -0.43 -11.13
CA ASP A 212 15.89 -0.73 -10.58
C ASP A 212 16.94 0.32 -10.98
N LYS A 213 16.99 0.75 -12.24
CA LYS A 213 17.85 1.87 -12.70
C LYS A 213 17.55 3.17 -11.95
N LEU A 214 16.28 3.42 -11.63
CA LEU A 214 15.81 4.60 -10.89
C LEU A 214 15.78 4.42 -9.36
N SER A 215 16.24 3.28 -8.83
CA SER A 215 16.15 2.90 -7.40
C SER A 215 14.75 3.12 -6.78
N PHE A 216 13.69 3.01 -7.57
CA PHE A 216 12.34 3.34 -7.13
C PHE A 216 11.66 2.10 -6.54
N ARG A 217 11.32 2.16 -5.24
CA ARG A 217 10.65 1.04 -4.57
C ARG A 217 9.18 0.98 -4.99
N ASN A 218 8.82 0.06 -5.89
CA ASN A 218 7.44 -0.10 -6.35
C ASN A 218 6.50 -0.82 -5.36
N LYS A 219 6.57 -0.48 -4.06
CA LYS A 219 5.69 -1.10 -3.06
C LYS A 219 4.24 -0.69 -3.32
N ARG A 220 3.38 -1.69 -3.47
CA ARG A 220 1.93 -1.50 -3.69
C ARG A 220 1.65 -0.72 -4.97
N LYS A 221 2.31 -1.02 -6.09
CA LYS A 221 2.08 -0.35 -7.39
C LYS A 221 2.14 1.18 -7.30
N GLN A 222 3.19 1.67 -6.63
CA GLN A 222 3.36 3.11 -6.46
C GLN A 222 3.69 3.80 -7.77
N PHE A 223 4.42 3.13 -8.66
CA PHE A 223 4.73 3.65 -9.98
C PHE A 223 3.45 3.83 -10.80
N ASP A 224 2.61 2.81 -10.85
CA ASP A 224 1.33 2.81 -11.57
C ASP A 224 0.45 3.99 -11.12
N ARG A 225 0.31 4.22 -9.81
CA ARG A 225 -0.42 5.40 -9.28
C ARG A 225 0.18 6.71 -9.75
N VAL A 226 1.50 6.81 -9.71
CA VAL A 226 2.18 8.04 -10.13
C VAL A 226 1.97 8.24 -11.63
N PHE A 227 2.15 7.21 -12.44
CA PHE A 227 1.94 7.23 -13.88
C PHE A 227 0.51 7.67 -14.23
N TYR A 228 -0.51 7.03 -13.67
CA TYR A 228 -1.91 7.41 -13.89
C TYR A 228 -2.25 8.80 -13.37
N SER A 229 -1.65 9.24 -12.26
CA SER A 229 -1.82 10.61 -11.78
C SER A 229 -1.25 11.65 -12.76
N ILE A 230 -0.21 11.31 -13.53
CA ILE A 230 0.33 12.18 -14.58
C ILE A 230 -0.60 12.17 -15.80
N LEU A 231 -1.08 11.00 -16.24
CA LEU A 231 -2.01 10.89 -17.37
C LEU A 231 -3.28 11.70 -17.16
N GLY A 232 -3.96 11.49 -16.02
CA GLY A 232 -5.19 12.23 -15.75
C GLY A 232 -4.95 13.72 -15.51
N LEU A 233 -3.75 14.12 -15.08
CA LEU A 233 -3.38 15.53 -14.94
C LEU A 233 -3.22 16.22 -16.30
N ILE A 234 -2.47 15.60 -17.22
CA ILE A 234 -2.23 16.20 -18.54
C ILE A 234 -3.48 16.17 -19.41
N ASP A 235 -4.36 15.20 -19.19
CA ASP A 235 -5.66 15.13 -19.85
C ASP A 235 -6.68 16.12 -19.25
N GLY A 236 -6.40 16.65 -18.05
CA GLY A 236 -7.26 17.61 -17.36
C GLY A 236 -8.43 16.98 -16.60
N GLN A 237 -8.50 15.65 -16.51
CA GLN A 237 -9.54 14.93 -15.76
C GLN A 237 -9.33 14.99 -14.24
N ILE A 238 -8.08 15.13 -13.78
CA ILE A 238 -7.73 15.25 -12.35
C ILE A 238 -6.68 16.34 -12.12
N GLY A 239 -6.60 16.85 -10.88
CA GLY A 239 -5.58 17.82 -10.47
C GLY A 239 -4.25 17.17 -10.06
N PHE A 240 -3.20 17.98 -9.88
CA PHE A 240 -1.94 17.49 -9.34
C PHE A 240 -2.05 17.37 -7.81
N GLY A 241 -1.38 16.37 -7.23
CA GLY A 241 -1.32 16.22 -5.77
C GLY A 241 -2.62 15.73 -5.13
N ILE A 242 -3.53 15.17 -5.93
CA ILE A 242 -4.77 14.55 -5.50
C ILE A 242 -4.55 13.28 -4.67
N THR A 243 -5.61 12.82 -4.01
CA THR A 243 -5.58 11.60 -3.21
C THR A 243 -5.52 10.36 -4.09
N ASP A 244 -4.98 9.26 -3.56
CA ASP A 244 -4.99 7.99 -4.28
C ASP A 244 -6.42 7.54 -4.64
N LYS A 245 -7.44 7.89 -3.83
CA LYS A 245 -8.84 7.59 -4.12
C LYS A 245 -9.31 8.25 -5.42
N GLU A 246 -8.93 9.51 -5.63
CA GLU A 246 -9.28 10.25 -6.84
C GLU A 246 -8.52 9.73 -8.07
N VAL A 247 -7.26 9.31 -7.91
CA VAL A 247 -6.51 8.65 -8.99
C VAL A 247 -7.22 7.37 -9.40
N MET A 248 -7.67 6.58 -8.43
CA MET A 248 -8.34 5.32 -8.72
C MET A 248 -9.71 5.50 -9.36
N ARG A 249 -10.47 6.52 -8.93
CA ARG A 249 -11.73 6.88 -9.60
C ARG A 249 -11.49 7.24 -11.06
N PHE A 250 -10.47 8.04 -11.34
CA PHE A 250 -10.07 8.36 -12.71
C PHE A 250 -9.71 7.10 -13.50
N VAL A 251 -8.87 6.22 -12.95
CA VAL A 251 -8.47 4.96 -13.61
C VAL A 251 -9.66 4.05 -13.92
N SER A 252 -10.67 3.99 -13.06
CA SER A 252 -11.87 3.17 -13.28
C SER A 252 -12.90 3.77 -14.23
N GLU A 253 -13.02 5.11 -14.27
CA GLU A 253 -14.05 5.82 -15.05
C GLU A 253 -13.53 6.32 -16.41
N CYS A 254 -12.21 6.35 -16.61
CA CYS A 254 -11.60 6.83 -17.85
C CYS A 254 -11.78 5.83 -18.98
N ASN A 255 -12.67 6.16 -19.92
CA ASN A 255 -12.88 5.37 -21.13
C ASN A 255 -11.83 5.67 -22.22
N GLU A 256 -11.42 6.93 -22.37
CA GLU A 256 -10.45 7.34 -23.39
C GLU A 256 -9.69 8.59 -22.94
N LEU A 257 -8.44 8.72 -23.40
CA LEU A 257 -7.63 9.92 -23.24
C LEU A 257 -7.71 10.76 -24.52
N SER A 258 -7.58 12.07 -24.42
CA SER A 258 -7.49 12.93 -25.61
C SER A 258 -6.29 12.55 -26.50
N GLU A 259 -6.40 12.76 -27.82
CA GLU A 259 -5.32 12.47 -28.77
C GLU A 259 -3.99 13.16 -28.41
N GLU A 260 -4.08 14.38 -27.86
CA GLU A 260 -2.92 15.13 -27.38
C GLU A 260 -2.25 14.42 -26.19
N THR A 261 -3.06 13.95 -25.22
CA THR A 261 -2.57 13.17 -24.08
C THR A 261 -1.96 11.85 -24.52
N ILE A 262 -2.58 11.13 -25.46
CA ILE A 262 -2.05 9.87 -26.01
C ILE A 262 -0.66 10.12 -26.61
N THR A 263 -0.52 11.16 -27.44
CA THR A 263 0.75 11.53 -28.07
C THR A 263 1.84 11.80 -27.03
N LYS A 264 1.54 12.55 -25.97
CA LYS A 264 2.49 12.82 -24.87
C LYS A 264 2.83 11.56 -24.07
N THR A 265 1.87 10.66 -23.90
CA THR A 265 2.03 9.39 -23.19
C THR A 265 2.95 8.46 -23.94
N LEU A 266 2.74 8.29 -25.25
CA LEU A 266 3.58 7.48 -26.11
C LEU A 266 5.02 8.01 -26.15
N TYR A 267 5.20 9.32 -26.30
CA TYR A 267 6.52 9.94 -26.20
C TYR A 267 7.19 9.64 -24.84
N CYS A 268 6.42 9.71 -23.74
CA CYS A 268 6.96 9.36 -22.44
C CYS A 268 7.40 7.90 -22.36
N ILE A 269 6.62 6.97 -22.89
CA ILE A 269 6.94 5.54 -22.92
C ILE A 269 8.21 5.29 -23.74
N ASP A 270 8.35 5.94 -24.91
CA ASP A 270 9.55 5.82 -25.74
C ASP A 270 10.82 6.26 -24.99
N VAL A 271 10.73 7.37 -24.24
CA VAL A 271 11.83 7.85 -23.39
C VAL A 271 12.11 6.90 -22.22
N LEU A 272 11.08 6.30 -21.62
CA LEU A 272 11.28 5.30 -20.56
C LEU A 272 11.94 4.02 -21.12
N ASN A 273 11.52 3.57 -22.29
CA ASN A 273 12.08 2.39 -22.96
C ASN A 273 13.52 2.62 -23.39
N SER A 274 13.88 3.81 -23.88
CA SER A 274 15.28 4.12 -24.18
C SER A 274 16.18 4.05 -22.94
N ILE A 275 15.67 4.40 -21.76
CA ILE A 275 16.40 4.25 -20.49
C ILE A 275 16.53 2.78 -20.10
N VAL A 276 15.48 1.98 -20.31
CA VAL A 276 15.50 0.52 -20.09
C VAL A 276 16.56 -0.13 -20.98
N ASP A 277 16.57 0.21 -22.26
CA ASP A 277 17.40 -0.43 -23.28
C ASP A 277 18.85 0.10 -23.29
N ASN A 278 19.13 1.19 -22.59
CA ASN A 278 20.47 1.77 -22.51
C ASN A 278 21.34 1.10 -21.44
N ASP A 279 22.20 0.18 -21.86
CA ASP A 279 23.15 -0.55 -21.00
C ASP A 279 24.18 0.33 -20.28
N SER A 280 24.44 1.54 -20.79
CA SER A 280 25.38 2.48 -20.15
C SER A 280 24.83 3.09 -18.85
N ILE A 281 23.53 2.91 -18.58
CA ILE A 281 22.85 3.33 -17.36
C ILE A 281 22.76 2.11 -16.43
N PRO A 282 23.61 2.02 -15.39
CA PRO A 282 23.59 0.88 -14.48
C PRO A 282 22.32 0.88 -13.60
N ILE A 283 22.04 -0.25 -12.97
CA ILE A 283 21.04 -0.28 -11.90
C ILE A 283 21.42 0.71 -10.78
N ARG A 284 20.41 1.26 -10.12
CA ARG A 284 20.54 2.23 -9.03
C ARG A 284 21.29 3.52 -9.39
N TYR A 285 21.15 3.96 -10.64
CA TYR A 285 21.83 5.14 -11.14
C TYR A 285 21.27 6.46 -10.57
N MET A 286 19.95 6.54 -10.35
CA MET A 286 19.26 7.65 -9.72
C MET A 286 18.50 7.17 -8.47
N SER A 287 18.32 8.01 -7.45
CA SER A 287 17.51 7.70 -6.27
C SER A 287 16.14 8.38 -6.34
N CYS A 288 15.19 7.71 -6.99
CA CYS A 288 13.82 8.23 -7.09
C CYS A 288 12.98 7.93 -5.85
N ASN A 289 12.51 8.98 -5.19
CA ASN A 289 11.34 8.93 -4.32
C ASN A 289 10.07 9.33 -5.11
N ALA A 290 8.89 9.28 -4.48
CA ALA A 290 7.63 9.60 -5.15
C ALA A 290 7.58 11.02 -5.77
N ARG A 291 8.24 12.00 -5.14
CA ARG A 291 8.37 13.36 -5.69
C ARG A 291 9.24 13.36 -6.94
N ALA A 292 10.43 12.76 -6.86
CA ALA A 292 11.36 12.69 -7.97
C ALA A 292 10.75 11.96 -9.18
N MET A 293 10.01 10.87 -8.95
CA MET A 293 9.31 10.14 -10.01
C MET A 293 8.23 11.00 -10.69
N LYS A 294 7.42 11.74 -9.90
CA LYS A 294 6.44 12.68 -10.45
C LYS A 294 7.10 13.75 -11.31
N PHE A 295 8.19 14.35 -10.82
CA PHE A 295 8.92 15.37 -11.56
C PHE A 295 9.55 14.83 -12.82
N PHE A 296 10.18 13.66 -12.74
CA PHE A 296 10.78 12.98 -13.88
C PHE A 296 9.77 12.76 -15.00
N LEU A 297 8.63 12.14 -14.71
CA LEU A 297 7.58 11.90 -15.70
C LEU A 297 6.99 13.21 -16.24
N LEU A 298 6.78 14.22 -15.40
CA LEU A 298 6.29 15.53 -15.85
C LEU A 298 7.27 16.25 -16.78
N LEU A 299 8.58 16.20 -16.50
CA LEU A 299 9.60 16.80 -17.36
C LEU A 299 9.61 16.17 -18.75
N ILE A 300 9.37 14.86 -18.83
CA ILE A 300 9.27 14.12 -20.10
C ILE A 300 7.97 14.46 -20.83
N VAL A 301 6.83 14.26 -20.18
CA VAL A 301 5.49 14.42 -20.79
C VAL A 301 5.25 15.86 -21.26
N LEU A 302 5.76 16.85 -20.53
CA LEU A 302 5.69 18.27 -20.92
C LEU A 302 6.79 18.68 -21.92
N LYS A 303 7.69 17.76 -22.28
CA LYS A 303 8.82 17.97 -23.19
C LYS A 303 9.74 19.13 -22.78
N PHE A 304 9.89 19.37 -21.47
CA PHE A 304 10.81 20.41 -20.98
C PHE A 304 12.25 19.92 -20.84
N VAL A 305 12.45 18.60 -20.75
CA VAL A 305 13.77 17.97 -20.74
C VAL A 305 13.71 16.77 -21.68
N ASP A 306 14.59 16.77 -22.68
CA ASP A 306 14.79 15.61 -23.54
C ASP A 306 15.77 14.64 -22.87
N PHE A 307 15.28 13.53 -22.32
CA PHE A 307 16.14 12.52 -21.69
C PHE A 307 16.78 11.55 -22.69
N MET A 308 16.49 11.66 -24.00
CA MET A 308 17.18 10.87 -25.03
C MET A 308 18.62 11.37 -25.26
N GLU A 309 18.85 12.67 -25.05
CA GLU A 309 20.16 13.30 -25.21
C GLU A 309 20.84 13.51 -23.85
N ASN A 310 22.11 13.12 -23.70
CA ASN A 310 22.87 13.27 -22.44
C ASN A 310 22.12 12.71 -21.22
N CYS A 311 21.42 11.58 -21.42
CA CYS A 311 20.51 10.97 -20.45
C CYS A 311 21.14 10.82 -19.06
N LYS A 312 22.37 10.30 -19.01
CA LYS A 312 23.13 10.05 -17.78
C LYS A 312 23.36 11.32 -16.96
N ASP A 313 23.66 12.44 -17.62
CA ASP A 313 23.92 13.70 -16.94
C ASP A 313 22.60 14.31 -16.43
N LYS A 314 21.54 14.27 -17.24
CA LYS A 314 20.20 14.76 -16.86
C LYS A 314 19.58 13.97 -15.70
N LEU A 315 19.76 12.64 -15.68
CA LEU A 315 19.33 11.80 -14.55
C LEU A 315 20.10 12.13 -13.27
N LYS A 316 21.43 12.33 -13.36
CA LYS A 316 22.24 12.78 -12.21
C LYS A 316 21.88 14.19 -11.75
N ALA A 317 21.52 15.06 -12.68
CA ALA A 317 21.04 16.39 -12.37
C ALA A 317 19.78 16.36 -11.53
N LEU A 318 18.79 15.57 -11.98
CA LEU A 318 17.53 15.43 -11.26
C LEU A 318 17.73 14.77 -9.88
N ASP A 319 18.65 13.80 -9.77
CA ASP A 319 19.02 13.16 -8.50
C ASP A 319 19.61 14.15 -7.48
N ALA A 320 20.58 14.96 -7.92
CA ALA A 320 21.22 15.98 -7.10
C ALA A 320 20.22 17.06 -6.66
N ILE A 321 19.34 17.50 -7.57
CA ILE A 321 18.27 18.45 -7.26
C ILE A 321 17.32 17.84 -6.22
N ASN A 322 16.85 16.61 -6.43
CA ASN A 322 15.96 15.93 -5.49
C ASN A 322 16.59 15.79 -4.09
N THR A 323 17.90 15.55 -4.02
CA THR A 323 18.64 15.53 -2.75
C THR A 323 18.59 16.89 -2.06
N LYS A 324 18.90 17.98 -2.77
CA LYS A 324 18.82 19.36 -2.25
C LYS A 324 17.41 19.73 -1.78
N LEU A 325 16.38 19.34 -2.54
CA LEU A 325 14.98 19.59 -2.17
C LEU A 325 14.57 18.91 -0.85
N SER A 326 15.32 17.93 -0.37
CA SER A 326 15.05 17.27 0.92
C SER A 326 15.44 18.14 2.12
N ALA A 327 16.32 19.12 1.94
CA ALA A 327 16.70 20.07 2.99
C ALA A 327 15.52 20.91 3.49
N PHE A 328 14.59 21.28 2.61
CA PHE A 328 13.38 22.06 2.94
C PHE A 328 12.32 21.29 3.76
N SER A 329 12.51 19.98 3.94
CA SER A 329 11.65 19.14 4.77
C SER A 329 12.38 18.62 6.02
N SER A 330 13.63 19.04 6.26
CA SER A 330 14.44 18.57 7.36
C SER A 330 14.08 19.29 8.67
N ALA A 331 14.05 18.53 9.78
CA ALA A 331 13.87 19.09 11.13
C ALA A 331 15.17 19.67 11.72
N LYS A 332 16.32 19.48 11.07
CA LYS A 332 17.61 20.00 11.55
C LYS A 332 17.69 21.50 11.27
N ALA A 333 18.09 22.27 12.28
CA ALA A 333 18.47 23.66 12.12
C ALA A 333 19.56 23.79 11.04
N ASP A 334 19.49 24.85 10.23
CA ASP A 334 20.44 25.19 9.16
C ASP A 334 20.59 24.19 8.01
N SER A 335 19.71 23.19 7.89
CA SER A 335 19.74 22.20 6.78
C SER A 335 19.72 22.86 5.40
N VAL A 336 18.88 23.89 5.21
CA VAL A 336 18.82 24.66 3.96
C VAL A 336 20.10 25.46 3.73
N LYS A 337 20.63 26.14 4.76
CA LYS A 337 21.87 26.92 4.64
C LYS A 337 23.06 26.05 4.25
N GLY A 338 23.16 24.84 4.81
CA GLY A 338 24.21 23.89 4.45
C GLY A 338 24.06 23.36 3.01
N ALA A 339 22.85 22.96 2.61
CA ALA A 339 22.61 22.40 1.27
C ALA A 339 22.76 23.42 0.13
N PHE A 340 22.59 24.70 0.43
CA PHE A 340 22.62 25.81 -0.53
C PHE A 340 23.75 26.81 -0.26
N HIS A 341 24.84 26.36 0.39
CA HIS A 341 26.02 27.20 0.55
C HIS A 341 26.54 27.68 -0.81
N GLY A 342 26.73 28.99 -0.97
CA GLY A 342 27.19 29.63 -2.21
C GLY A 342 26.11 29.91 -3.27
N TYR A 343 24.83 29.59 -3.00
CA TYR A 343 23.72 29.92 -3.89
C TYR A 343 23.14 31.29 -3.57
N SER A 344 22.62 31.99 -4.59
CA SER A 344 21.87 33.23 -4.38
C SER A 344 20.50 32.96 -3.75
N ASP A 345 19.96 33.92 -2.99
CA ASP A 345 18.64 33.82 -2.37
C ASP A 345 17.54 33.53 -3.40
N ALA A 346 17.67 34.07 -4.61
CA ALA A 346 16.75 33.81 -5.72
C ALA A 346 16.74 32.33 -6.13
N VAL A 347 17.89 31.66 -6.18
CA VAL A 347 17.95 30.22 -6.45
C VAL A 347 17.37 29.42 -5.29
N VAL A 348 17.70 29.78 -4.05
CA VAL A 348 17.14 29.11 -2.86
C VAL A 348 15.61 29.19 -2.88
N GLU A 349 15.06 30.35 -3.24
CA GLU A 349 13.61 30.54 -3.37
C GLU A 349 13.00 29.68 -4.48
N GLU A 350 13.63 29.59 -5.66
CA GLU A 350 13.16 28.69 -6.72
C GLU A 350 13.14 27.22 -6.28
N TYR A 351 14.18 26.75 -5.59
CA TYR A 351 14.19 25.40 -5.02
C TYR A 351 13.15 25.22 -3.91
N ARG A 352 12.90 26.23 -3.09
CA ARG A 352 11.83 26.21 -2.08
C ARG A 352 10.46 26.04 -2.76
N LEU A 353 10.22 26.78 -3.84
CA LEU A 353 9.00 26.69 -4.64
C LEU A 353 8.83 25.32 -5.30
N LEU A 354 9.91 24.70 -5.78
CA LEU A 354 9.91 23.31 -6.26
C LEU A 354 9.59 22.32 -5.13
N ALA A 355 10.14 22.51 -3.93
CA ALA A 355 9.85 21.64 -2.78
C ALA A 355 8.38 21.73 -2.34
N LEU A 356 7.78 22.94 -2.41
CA LEU A 356 6.39 23.17 -2.05
C LEU A 356 5.40 22.50 -2.99
N ILE A 357 5.74 22.29 -4.26
CA ILE A 357 4.78 21.65 -5.17
C ILE A 357 4.47 20.21 -4.76
N SER A 358 5.36 19.58 -4.00
CA SER A 358 5.13 18.23 -3.45
C SER A 358 4.18 18.21 -2.25
N LYS A 359 3.70 19.38 -1.80
CA LYS A 359 2.79 19.53 -0.65
C LYS A 359 1.41 19.96 -1.16
N GLY A 360 0.43 19.05 -1.03
CA GLY A 360 -0.96 19.32 -1.38
C GLY A 360 -1.23 19.40 -2.88
N GLY A 361 -2.46 19.81 -3.23
CA GLY A 361 -2.91 19.94 -4.60
C GLY A 361 -2.52 21.27 -5.25
N HIS A 362 -2.22 21.23 -6.55
CA HIS A 362 -1.83 22.42 -7.33
C HIS A 362 -2.52 22.44 -8.70
N SER A 363 -2.77 23.64 -9.23
CA SER A 363 -3.28 23.80 -10.59
C SER A 363 -2.24 23.38 -11.63
N PHE A 364 -2.69 22.88 -12.78
CA PHE A 364 -1.80 22.49 -13.88
C PHE A 364 -0.86 23.62 -14.30
N LYS A 365 -1.37 24.85 -14.42
CA LYS A 365 -0.55 26.05 -14.73
C LYS A 365 0.59 26.27 -13.74
N ARG A 366 0.35 26.05 -12.45
CA ARG A 366 1.41 26.17 -11.43
C ARG A 366 2.41 25.03 -11.55
N VAL A 367 1.94 23.80 -11.80
CA VAL A 367 2.80 22.63 -12.04
C VAL A 367 3.71 22.86 -13.24
N GLU A 368 3.13 23.26 -14.36
CA GLU A 368 3.87 23.58 -15.58
C GLU A 368 4.95 24.64 -15.33
N ASN A 369 4.60 25.74 -14.65
CA ASN A 369 5.55 26.80 -14.30
C ASN A 369 6.73 26.26 -13.45
N ARG A 370 6.45 25.43 -12.43
CA ARG A 370 7.51 24.82 -11.60
C ARG A 370 8.34 23.81 -12.39
N MET A 371 7.75 23.06 -13.31
CA MET A 371 8.51 22.14 -14.16
C MET A 371 9.42 22.87 -15.15
N LYS A 372 9.06 24.07 -15.62
CA LYS A 372 9.98 24.93 -16.41
C LYS A 372 11.19 25.39 -15.59
N ILE A 373 10.98 25.77 -14.33
CA ILE A 373 12.08 26.10 -13.39
C ILE A 373 12.97 24.88 -13.17
N LEU A 374 12.37 23.71 -12.92
CA LEU A 374 13.15 22.48 -12.73
C LEU A 374 13.95 22.10 -13.99
N ALA A 375 13.33 22.19 -15.16
CA ALA A 375 13.98 21.88 -16.44
C ALA A 375 15.21 22.76 -16.70
N TYR A 376 15.14 24.04 -16.32
CA TYR A 376 16.30 24.94 -16.39
C TYR A 376 17.50 24.37 -15.62
N TYR A 377 17.29 23.85 -14.41
CA TYR A 377 18.37 23.27 -13.60
C TYR A 377 18.84 21.91 -14.14
N VAL A 378 17.92 21.07 -14.64
CA VAL A 378 18.26 19.75 -15.19
C VAL A 378 19.07 19.86 -16.48
N ASN A 379 18.69 20.75 -17.40
CA ASN A 379 19.39 20.95 -18.67
C ASN A 379 20.76 21.61 -18.52
N ASN A 380 21.08 22.19 -17.35
CA ASN A 380 22.31 22.98 -17.12
C ASN A 380 23.06 22.52 -15.86
N PHE A 381 23.21 21.20 -15.66
CA PHE A 381 23.67 20.61 -14.39
C PHE A 381 25.04 21.09 -13.89
N ASN A 382 25.93 21.51 -14.80
CA ASN A 382 27.20 22.13 -14.45
C ASN A 382 27.05 23.66 -14.44
N ASN A 383 27.21 24.30 -13.27
CA ASN A 383 27.34 25.77 -13.08
C ASN A 383 26.09 26.66 -13.05
N LYS A 384 25.09 26.43 -12.19
CA LYS A 384 24.12 27.51 -11.86
C LYS A 384 23.87 27.75 -10.37
N ILE A 385 24.59 28.75 -9.87
CA ILE A 385 24.23 29.61 -8.73
C ILE A 385 23.26 30.75 -9.14
N GLN A 386 22.86 30.76 -10.42
CA GLN A 386 22.00 31.78 -11.02
C GLN A 386 20.55 31.26 -11.17
N PRO A 387 19.53 32.09 -10.87
CA PRO A 387 18.13 31.71 -10.97
C PRO A 387 17.69 31.49 -12.43
N SER A 388 16.55 30.82 -12.62
CA SER A 388 15.96 30.59 -13.95
C SER A 388 15.43 31.86 -14.61
N GLY A 389 15.10 32.89 -13.81
CA GLY A 389 14.43 34.10 -14.28
C GLY A 389 12.94 33.91 -14.61
N ILE A 390 12.41 32.71 -14.42
CA ILE A 390 11.00 32.39 -14.65
C ILE A 390 10.19 32.93 -13.49
N LYS A 391 9.25 33.84 -13.77
CA LYS A 391 8.37 34.41 -12.75
C LYS A 391 7.42 33.33 -12.21
N PRO A 392 7.39 33.10 -10.88
CA PRO A 392 6.46 32.14 -10.29
C PRO A 392 5.00 32.56 -10.48
N VAL A 393 4.16 31.57 -10.80
CA VAL A 393 2.68 31.67 -10.82
C VAL A 393 2.08 30.98 -9.59
#